data_AF-A0A4S8K954-F1
#
_entry.id   AF-A0A4S8K954-F1
#
_cell.length_a   1.000
_cell.length_b   1.000
_cell.length_c   1.000
_cell.angle_alpha   90.00
_cell.angle_beta   90.00
_cell.angle_gamma   90.00
#
_symmetry.space_group_name_H-M   'P 1'
#
loop_
_entity.id
_entity.type
_entity.pdbx_description
1 polymer ?
#
loop_
_entity_poly.entity_id
_entity_poly.type
_entity_poly.pdbx_seq_one_letter_code
_entity_poly.pdbx_strand_id
1 'polypeptide(L)'
;MACFASVVVLQLLTIHYIIVTGAQNSTTDAASPDGVSSATAISQFLASHNEARQQVGVPPLRWDAKLASFARAYANQRRGDCQLASGILLMMGGTLDMGNSKSPS
;
A
#
# COMPACT_ATOMS: atom_id res chain seq x y z
N MET A 1 -7.36 8.97 -41.43
CA MET A 1 -7.69 8.59 -40.04
C MET A 1 -6.64 7.71 -39.32
N ALA A 2 -5.58 7.19 -39.96
CA ALA A 2 -4.60 6.32 -39.28
C ALA A 2 -3.49 7.06 -38.50
N CYS A 3 -3.15 8.31 -38.87
CA CYS A 3 -2.10 9.08 -38.20
C CYS A 3 -2.45 9.47 -36.75
N PHE A 4 -3.70 9.88 -36.48
CA PHE A 4 -4.09 10.32 -35.13
C PHE A 4 -4.06 9.16 -34.13
N ALA A 5 -4.51 7.98 -34.55
CA ALA A 5 -4.43 6.78 -33.71
C ALA A 5 -2.98 6.41 -33.37
N SER A 6 -2.06 6.51 -34.34
CA SER A 6 -0.63 6.22 -34.12
C SER A 6 0.04 7.24 -33.20
N VAL A 7 -0.30 8.53 -33.33
CA VAL A 7 0.21 9.60 -32.45
C VAL A 7 -0.30 9.42 -31.02
N VAL A 8 -1.58 9.09 -30.83
CA VAL A 8 -2.17 8.88 -29.49
C VAL A 8 -1.58 7.65 -28.80
N VAL A 9 -1.36 6.55 -29.53
CA VAL A 9 -0.71 5.34 -28.98
C VAL A 9 0.72 5.65 -28.54
N LEU A 10 1.47 6.42 -29.31
CA LEU A 10 2.85 6.79 -28.95
C LEU A 10 2.91 7.74 -27.74
N GLN A 11 1.96 8.68 -27.60
CA GLN A 11 1.85 9.53 -26.41
C GLN A 11 1.48 8.72 -25.16
N LEU A 12 0.57 7.76 -25.28
CA LEU A 12 0.24 6.88 -24.14
C LEU A 12 1.44 6.02 -23.74
N LEU A 13 2.14 5.38 -24.67
CA LEU A 13 3.31 4.55 -24.34
C LEU A 13 4.46 5.36 -23.71
N THR A 14 4.69 6.59 -24.15
CA THR A 14 5.70 7.49 -23.55
C THR A 14 5.28 7.97 -22.17
N ILE A 15 4.00 8.28 -21.94
CA ILE A 15 3.48 8.63 -20.60
C ILE A 15 3.66 7.44 -19.64
N HIS A 16 3.37 6.21 -20.07
CA HIS A 16 3.58 5.02 -19.23
C HIS A 16 5.07 4.77 -18.94
N TYR A 17 5.97 5.03 -19.89
CA TYR A 17 7.41 4.94 -19.69
C TYR A 17 7.94 5.99 -18.68
N ILE A 18 7.43 7.22 -18.73
CA ILE A 18 7.78 8.29 -17.77
C ILE A 18 7.29 7.95 -16.36
N ILE A 19 6.09 7.37 -16.22
CA ILE A 19 5.57 6.92 -14.92
C ILE A 19 6.42 5.77 -14.36
N VAL A 20 6.82 4.81 -15.20
CA VAL A 20 7.66 3.67 -14.80
C VAL A 20 9.08 4.09 -14.40
N THR A 21 9.65 5.10 -15.06
CA THR A 21 11.01 5.60 -14.76
C THR A 21 11.05 6.65 -13.66
N GLY A 22 9.97 7.44 -13.46
CA GLY A 22 9.85 8.42 -12.38
C GLY A 22 9.79 7.80 -10.97
N ALA A 23 9.51 6.50 -10.86
CA ALA A 23 9.52 5.77 -9.59
C ALA A 23 10.92 5.27 -9.18
N GLN A 24 11.94 5.44 -10.02
CA GLN A 24 13.31 5.03 -9.73
C GLN A 24 14.15 6.19 -9.19
N ASN A 25 13.66 6.88 -8.16
CA ASN A 25 14.54 7.60 -7.25
C ASN A 25 14.30 7.12 -5.82
N SER A 26 14.34 5.79 -5.65
CA SER A 26 14.63 5.21 -4.35
C SER A 26 16.14 5.34 -4.17
N THR A 27 16.57 6.35 -3.42
CA THR A 27 17.94 6.39 -2.90
C THR A 27 18.15 5.06 -2.19
N THR A 28 18.98 4.22 -2.79
CA THR A 28 19.64 3.12 -2.09
C THR A 28 20.60 3.76 -1.11
N ASP A 29 20.07 4.22 0.01
CA ASP A 29 20.87 4.41 1.20
C ASP A 29 21.14 3.02 1.74
N ALA A 30 22.21 2.45 1.22
CA ALA A 30 22.96 1.38 1.86
C ALA A 30 23.51 1.91 3.19
N ALA A 31 22.62 2.03 4.17
CA ALA A 31 22.95 1.79 5.55
C ALA A 31 22.05 0.62 5.94
N SER A 32 22.66 -0.54 6.14
CA SER A 32 22.08 -1.53 7.04
C SER A 32 22.19 -0.92 8.44
N PRO A 33 21.10 -0.62 9.14
CA PRO A 33 21.09 -0.78 10.57
C PRO A 33 20.45 -2.13 10.85
N ASP A 34 21.13 -2.88 11.70
CA ASP A 34 20.54 -3.89 12.57
C ASP A 34 19.04 -3.66 12.80
N GLY A 35 18.22 -4.61 12.33
CA GLY A 35 16.80 -4.73 12.63
C GLY A 35 16.01 -3.41 12.57
N VAL A 36 15.46 -3.08 11.39
CA VAL A 36 14.40 -2.07 11.28
C VAL A 36 13.38 -2.32 12.38
N SER A 37 13.32 -1.40 13.35
CA SER A 37 12.42 -1.55 14.48
C SER A 37 11.00 -1.70 13.93
N SER A 38 10.17 -2.55 14.54
CA SER A 38 8.79 -2.71 14.07
C SER A 38 8.05 -1.37 14.03
N ALA A 39 8.41 -0.43 14.90
CA ALA A 39 7.88 0.93 14.89
C ALA A 39 8.22 1.70 13.60
N THR A 40 9.45 1.63 13.11
CA THR A 40 9.89 2.24 11.85
C THR A 40 9.19 1.61 10.65
N ALA A 41 9.05 0.28 10.64
CA ALA A 41 8.32 -0.42 9.58
C ALA A 41 6.83 -0.04 9.56
N ILE A 42 6.20 0.06 10.74
CA ILE A 42 4.81 0.50 10.90
C ILE A 42 4.64 1.94 10.38
N SER A 43 5.54 2.85 10.73
CA SER A 43 5.44 4.25 10.30
C SER A 43 5.59 4.39 8.79
N GLN A 44 6.52 3.66 8.18
CA GLN A 44 6.70 3.65 6.73
C GLN A 44 5.47 3.08 6.01
N PHE A 45 4.90 1.99 6.53
CA PHE A 45 3.68 1.41 5.99
C PHE A 45 2.52 2.41 6.05
N LEU A 46 2.29 3.06 7.18
CA LEU A 46 1.19 4.03 7.30
C LEU A 46 1.40 5.29 6.46
N ALA A 47 2.63 5.79 6.39
CA ALA A 47 2.93 7.03 5.66
C ALA A 47 2.55 6.92 4.18
N SER A 48 2.99 5.86 3.50
CA SER A 48 2.69 5.66 2.07
C SER A 48 1.20 5.50 1.79
N HIS A 49 0.46 4.80 2.65
CA HIS A 49 -0.99 4.65 2.50
C HIS A 49 -1.74 5.96 2.75
N ASN A 50 -1.31 6.74 3.74
CA ASN A 50 -1.96 8.01 4.07
C ASN A 50 -1.71 9.07 3.01
N GLU A 51 -0.51 9.09 2.42
CA GLU A 51 -0.21 9.94 1.26
C GLU A 51 -1.14 9.61 0.09
N ALA A 52 -1.27 8.32 -0.28
CA ALA A 52 -2.16 7.91 -1.35
C ALA A 52 -3.63 8.28 -1.07
N ARG A 53 -4.09 8.13 0.18
CA ARG A 53 -5.45 8.52 0.59
C ARG A 53 -5.67 10.02 0.56
N GLN A 54 -4.66 10.80 0.93
CA GLN A 54 -4.69 12.26 0.85
C GLN A 54 -4.86 12.74 -0.60
N GLN A 55 -4.19 12.10 -1.57
CA GLN A 55 -4.30 12.43 -2.98
C GLN A 55 -5.73 12.26 -3.52
N VAL A 56 -6.51 11.35 -2.95
CA VAL A 56 -7.92 11.10 -3.31
C VAL A 56 -8.93 11.70 -2.32
N GLY A 57 -8.47 12.51 -1.36
CA GLY A 57 -9.33 13.21 -0.39
C GLY A 57 -9.99 12.33 0.66
N VAL A 58 -9.45 11.13 0.92
CA VAL A 58 -9.99 10.18 1.89
C VAL A 58 -9.26 10.33 3.24
N PRO A 59 -9.94 10.24 4.40
CA PRO A 59 -9.31 10.39 5.71
C PRO A 59 -8.13 9.43 5.95
N PRO A 60 -7.07 9.86 6.65
CA PRO A 60 -5.89 9.04 6.90
C PRO A 60 -6.18 7.88 7.88
N LEU A 61 -5.41 6.81 7.73
CA LEU A 61 -5.42 5.63 8.58
C LEU A 61 -4.55 5.82 9.83
N ARG A 62 -4.90 5.07 10.88
CA ARG A 62 -4.13 4.96 12.13
C ARG A 62 -3.80 3.50 12.40
N TRP A 63 -2.67 3.27 13.07
CA TRP A 63 -2.27 1.92 13.46
C TRP A 63 -3.23 1.32 14.50
N ASP A 64 -3.62 0.06 14.31
CA ASP A 64 -4.38 -0.72 15.30
C ASP A 64 -3.63 -2.04 15.61
N ALA A 65 -3.26 -2.23 16.87
CA ALA A 65 -2.49 -3.40 17.32
C ALA A 65 -3.29 -4.73 17.27
N LYS A 66 -4.62 -4.69 17.41
CA LYS A 66 -5.47 -5.88 17.30
C LYS A 66 -5.54 -6.34 15.84
N LEU A 67 -5.74 -5.39 14.92
CA LEU A 67 -5.73 -5.67 13.49
C LEU A 67 -4.37 -6.21 13.03
N ALA A 68 -3.28 -5.62 13.52
CA ALA A 68 -1.94 -6.11 13.22
C ALA A 68 -1.70 -7.54 13.74
N SER A 69 -2.20 -7.85 14.93
CA SER A 69 -2.09 -9.20 15.51
C SER A 69 -2.87 -10.23 14.69
N PHE A 70 -4.07 -9.87 14.23
CA PHE A 70 -4.88 -10.69 13.34
C PHE A 70 -4.15 -10.93 12.00
N ALA A 71 -3.66 -9.87 11.37
CA ALA A 71 -2.90 -9.96 10.11
C ALA A 71 -1.66 -10.85 10.26
N ARG A 72 -0.96 -10.77 11.40
CA ARG A 72 0.19 -11.63 11.70
C ARG A 72 -0.20 -13.10 11.82
N ALA A 73 -1.26 -13.41 12.56
CA ALA A 73 -1.74 -14.78 12.71
C ALA A 73 -2.14 -15.39 11.36
N TYR A 74 -2.86 -14.63 10.54
CA TYR A 74 -3.25 -15.02 9.19
C TYR A 74 -2.04 -15.22 8.27
N ALA A 75 -1.07 -14.30 8.29
CA ALA A 75 0.15 -14.42 7.51
C ALA A 75 0.90 -15.70 7.90
N ASN A 76 1.08 -15.96 9.20
CA ASN A 76 1.74 -17.17 9.70
C ASN A 76 1.04 -18.45 9.24
N GLN A 77 -0.30 -18.47 9.22
CA GLN A 77 -1.07 -19.62 8.77
C GLN A 77 -0.77 -19.97 7.30
N ARG A 78 -0.52 -18.96 6.45
CA ARG A 78 -0.28 -19.14 5.01
C ARG A 78 1.17 -19.21 4.57
N ARG A 79 2.12 -19.15 5.52
CA ARG A 79 3.55 -19.29 5.20
C ARG A 79 3.91 -20.70 4.70
N GLY A 80 3.13 -21.71 5.04
CA GLY A 80 3.40 -23.11 4.70
C GLY A 80 2.59 -23.66 3.52
N ASP A 81 1.45 -23.05 3.19
CA ASP A 81 0.55 -23.54 2.15
C ASP A 81 0.77 -22.83 0.79
N CYS A 82 1.46 -21.67 0.76
CA CYS A 82 1.67 -20.81 -0.41
C CYS A 82 0.39 -20.50 -1.20
N GLN A 83 -0.78 -20.75 -0.60
CA GLN A 83 -2.07 -20.49 -1.19
C GLN A 83 -2.47 -19.09 -0.77
N LEU A 84 -1.91 -18.10 -1.47
CA LEU A 84 -2.46 -16.76 -1.52
C LEU A 84 -3.85 -16.84 -2.17
N ALA A 85 -4.83 -17.34 -1.43
CA ALA A 85 -6.22 -17.28 -1.84
C ALA A 85 -6.54 -15.80 -2.06
N SER A 86 -6.95 -15.46 -3.27
CA SER A 86 -7.28 -14.11 -3.77
C SER A 86 -8.33 -13.37 -2.92
N GLY A 87 -8.84 -13.98 -1.85
CA GLY A 87 -9.73 -13.40 -0.86
C GLY A 87 -9.06 -12.50 0.20
N ILE A 88 -7.84 -12.00 0.00
CA ILE A 88 -7.37 -10.84 0.81
C ILE A 88 -8.35 -9.66 0.65
N LEU A 89 -9.04 -9.60 -0.50
CA LEU A 89 -10.06 -8.62 -0.86
C LEU A 89 -11.34 -8.72 0.01
N LEU A 90 -11.65 -9.87 0.62
CA LEU A 90 -12.78 -9.99 1.54
C LEU A 90 -12.47 -9.42 2.93
N MET A 91 -11.19 -9.38 3.33
CA MET A 91 -10.78 -8.98 4.68
C MET A 91 -10.35 -7.51 4.77
N MET A 92 -10.00 -6.87 3.65
CA MET A 92 -9.55 -5.46 3.61
C MET A 92 -10.62 -4.49 3.08
N GLY A 93 -11.80 -4.98 2.70
CA GLY A 93 -12.88 -4.16 2.14
C GLY A 93 -14.30 -4.46 2.65
N GLY A 94 -14.50 -5.54 3.41
CA GLY A 94 -15.80 -5.89 3.97
C GLY A 94 -15.86 -5.57 5.46
N THR A 95 -16.48 -4.45 5.82
CA THR A 95 -16.93 -4.13 7.20
C THR A 95 -15.87 -3.99 8.29
N LEU A 96 -14.86 -3.15 8.08
CA LEU A 96 -14.20 -2.45 9.19
C LEU A 96 -14.22 -0.95 8.88
N ASP A 97 -15.27 -0.31 9.37
CA ASP A 97 -15.38 1.13 9.54
C ASP A 97 -14.14 1.64 10.30
N MET A 98 -13.16 2.17 9.56
CA MET A 98 -12.00 2.88 10.13
C MET A 98 -12.44 4.29 10.56
N GLY A 99 -13.45 4.38 11.42
CA GLY A 99 -14.05 5.67 11.75
C GLY A 99 -15.32 5.61 12.59
N ASN A 100 -15.24 5.13 13.84
CA ASN A 100 -16.11 5.70 14.87
C ASN A 100 -15.45 5.80 16.24
N SER A 101 -15.26 7.05 16.65
CA SER A 101 -14.93 7.50 17.99
C SER A 101 -16.02 7.09 18.98
N LYS A 102 -15.67 6.28 19.98
CA LYS A 102 -16.33 6.37 21.29
C LYS A 102 -15.29 6.21 22.40
N SER A 103 -14.82 7.35 22.87
CA SER A 103 -14.07 7.53 24.11
C SER A 103 -14.93 7.08 25.30
N PRO A 104 -14.41 6.31 26.28
CA PRO A 104 -15.02 6.26 27.59
C PRO A 104 -14.40 7.33 28.49
N SER A 105 -15.28 8.14 29.06
CA SER A 105 -15.07 8.95 30.26
C SER A 105 -14.85 8.08 31.48
#